data_AF-A0A536DT82-F1
#
_entry.id   AF-A0A536DT82-F1
#
_cell.length_a   1.000
_cell.length_b   1.000
_cell.length_c   1.000
_cell.angle_alpha   90.00
_cell.angle_beta   90.00
_cell.angle_gamma   90.00
#
_symmetry.space_group_name_H-M   'P 1'
#
loop_
_entity.id
_entity.type
_entity.pdbx_description
1 polymer ?
#
loop_
_entity_poly.entity_id
_entity_poly.type
_entity_poly.pdbx_seq_one_letter_code
_entity_poly.pdbx_strand_id
1 'polypeptide(L)'
;MHVLKDRRRGQTGQALVLFVMGLVAFIGFVALTIDIGLVFEGRRGEQNAADSAALAGASALPGNAITARQLAQDWAQKNGFVNGLGGATVTVTTPYQGASAKIEVVINKPVDAVFGRVLGQTSYAVSARAVATRSSSSGTNAAFLVLNPTKCNSFNKTGGGNLIINNNGGIMDDSSCNPSMNRNGGGSVTAAVINYY
;
A
#
# COMPACT_ATOMS: atom_id res chain seq x y z
N MET A 1 -75.97 -36.31 10.45
CA MET A 1 -74.58 -36.72 10.14
C MET A 1 -73.78 -35.45 9.89
N HIS A 2 -72.99 -34.98 10.86
CA HIS A 2 -72.25 -33.71 10.79
C HIS A 2 -70.89 -33.97 10.13
N VAL A 3 -70.71 -33.47 8.90
CA VAL A 3 -69.43 -33.58 8.17
C VAL A 3 -68.47 -32.53 8.73
N LEU A 4 -67.43 -32.97 9.45
CA LEU A 4 -66.35 -32.11 9.91
C LEU A 4 -65.51 -31.68 8.70
N LYS A 5 -65.67 -30.42 8.29
CA LYS A 5 -64.89 -29.80 7.21
C LYS A 5 -63.46 -29.60 7.68
N ASP A 6 -62.54 -30.40 7.15
CA ASP A 6 -61.13 -30.38 7.49
C ASP A 6 -60.48 -29.04 7.09
N ARG A 7 -60.16 -28.21 8.10
CA ARG A 7 -59.59 -26.86 7.93
C ARG A 7 -58.11 -26.86 7.49
N ARG A 8 -57.47 -28.03 7.37
CA ARG A 8 -56.04 -28.14 7.06
C ARG A 8 -55.66 -27.76 5.62
N ARG A 9 -56.62 -27.75 4.68
CA ARG A 9 -56.37 -27.39 3.26
C ARG A 9 -56.12 -25.89 2.99
N GLY A 10 -56.39 -25.00 3.95
CA GLY A 10 -56.22 -23.55 3.77
C GLY A 10 -54.82 -23.00 4.09
N GLN A 11 -54.00 -23.74 4.85
CA GLN A 11 -52.70 -23.25 5.34
C GLN A 11 -51.51 -23.65 4.46
N THR A 12 -51.66 -24.65 3.58
CA THR A 12 -50.59 -25.10 2.67
C THR A 12 -50.27 -24.07 1.58
N GLY A 13 -51.26 -23.27 1.15
CA GLY A 13 -51.05 -22.22 0.15
C GLY A 13 -50.31 -20.99 0.70
N GLN A 14 -50.60 -20.59 1.94
CA GLN A 14 -49.97 -19.43 2.57
C GLN A 14 -48.48 -19.68 2.87
N ALA A 15 -48.13 -20.91 3.28
CA ALA A 15 -46.75 -21.30 3.52
C ALA A 15 -45.89 -21.17 2.26
N LEU A 16 -46.44 -21.53 1.08
CA LEU A 16 -45.75 -21.37 -0.20
C LEU A 16 -45.49 -19.90 -0.53
N VAL A 17 -46.47 -19.01 -0.31
CA VAL A 17 -46.31 -17.57 -0.57
C VAL A 17 -45.25 -16.95 0.34
N LEU A 18 -45.29 -17.26 1.65
CA LEU A 18 -44.28 -16.79 2.60
C LEU A 18 -42.88 -17.33 2.25
N PHE A 19 -42.80 -18.59 1.83
CA PHE A 19 -41.54 -19.21 1.39
C PHE A 19 -40.96 -18.49 0.16
N VAL A 20 -41.77 -18.23 -0.87
CA VAL A 20 -41.32 -17.53 -2.08
C VAL A 20 -40.88 -16.10 -1.76
N MET A 21 -41.62 -15.36 -0.94
CA MET A 21 -41.22 -14.02 -0.52
C MET A 21 -39.91 -14.04 0.28
N GLY A 22 -39.75 -15.01 1.19
CA GLY A 22 -38.51 -15.20 1.94
C GLY A 22 -37.32 -15.55 1.03
N LEU A 23 -37.53 -16.40 0.02
CA LEU A 23 -36.50 -16.77 -0.94
C LEU A 23 -36.07 -15.56 -1.79
N VAL A 24 -37.01 -14.75 -2.24
CA VAL A 24 -36.71 -13.50 -2.98
C VAL A 24 -35.90 -12.53 -2.11
N ALA A 25 -36.30 -12.35 -0.85
CA ALA A 25 -35.55 -11.52 0.10
C ALA A 25 -34.12 -12.06 0.31
N PHE A 26 -33.96 -13.37 0.46
CA PHE A 26 -32.65 -14.01 0.64
C PHE A 26 -31.75 -13.82 -0.59
N ILE A 27 -32.27 -14.01 -1.81
CA ILE A 27 -31.54 -13.74 -3.05
C ILE A 27 -31.12 -12.27 -3.12
N GLY A 28 -31.99 -11.34 -2.70
CA GLY A 28 -31.67 -9.91 -2.58
C GLY A 28 -30.46 -9.63 -1.68
N PHE A 29 -30.36 -10.31 -0.53
CA PHE A 29 -29.20 -10.17 0.35
C PHE A 29 -27.92 -10.75 -0.25
N VAL A 30 -28.01 -11.89 -0.96
CA VAL A 30 -26.86 -12.48 -1.66
C VAL A 30 -26.36 -11.54 -2.77
N ALA A 31 -27.28 -11.02 -3.57
CA ALA A 31 -27.01 -10.03 -4.61
C ALA A 31 -26.29 -8.79 -4.06
N LEU A 32 -26.81 -8.23 -2.96
CA LEU A 32 -26.18 -7.08 -2.28
C LEU A 32 -24.78 -7.42 -1.77
N THR A 33 -24.58 -8.61 -1.20
CA THR A 33 -23.29 -9.05 -0.69
C THR A 33 -22.24 -9.13 -1.80
N ILE A 34 -22.63 -9.61 -2.99
CA ILE A 34 -21.73 -9.69 -4.15
C ILE A 34 -21.32 -8.31 -4.64
N ASP A 35 -22.28 -7.39 -4.82
CA ASP A 35 -21.98 -6.02 -5.26
C ASP A 35 -21.06 -5.30 -4.28
N ILE A 36 -21.33 -5.42 -2.98
CA ILE A 36 -20.48 -4.85 -1.93
C ILE A 36 -19.06 -5.46 -1.99
N GLY A 37 -18.97 -6.78 -2.18
CA GLY A 37 -17.69 -7.48 -2.33
C GLY A 37 -16.85 -6.92 -3.48
N LEU A 38 -17.46 -6.66 -4.64
CA LEU A 38 -16.80 -6.06 -5.80
C LEU A 38 -16.32 -4.64 -5.52
N VAL A 39 -17.11 -3.83 -4.82
CA VAL A 39 -16.72 -2.47 -4.42
C VAL A 39 -15.49 -2.49 -3.50
N PHE A 40 -15.46 -3.40 -2.52
CA PHE A 40 -14.31 -3.53 -1.62
C PHE A 40 -13.05 -4.04 -2.33
N GLU A 41 -13.20 -4.97 -3.28
CA GLU A 41 -12.10 -5.47 -4.10
C GLU A 41 -11.53 -4.34 -4.98
N GLY A 42 -12.39 -3.60 -5.69
CA GLY A 42 -11.98 -2.43 -6.48
C GLY A 42 -11.26 -1.39 -5.64
N ARG A 43 -11.78 -1.06 -4.45
CA ARG A 43 -11.15 -0.10 -3.53
C ARG A 43 -9.76 -0.54 -3.08
N ARG A 44 -9.58 -1.83 -2.81
CA ARG A 44 -8.28 -2.39 -2.42
C ARG A 44 -7.29 -2.31 -3.58
N GLY A 45 -7.74 -2.59 -4.80
CA GLY A 45 -6.93 -2.42 -6.02
C GLY A 45 -6.46 -0.98 -6.20
N GLU A 46 -7.38 -0.01 -6.10
CA GLU A 46 -7.06 1.41 -6.21
C GLU A 46 -6.10 1.88 -5.12
N GLN A 47 -6.28 1.43 -3.87
CA GLN A 47 -5.41 1.82 -2.76
C GLN A 47 -3.99 1.28 -2.96
N ASN A 48 -3.83 0.01 -3.33
CA ASN A 48 -2.52 -0.58 -3.63
C ASN A 48 -1.81 0.16 -4.78
N ALA A 49 -2.56 0.55 -5.82
CA ALA A 49 -2.04 1.32 -6.93
C ALA A 49 -1.65 2.75 -6.51
N ALA A 50 -2.47 3.42 -5.70
CA ALA A 50 -2.18 4.75 -5.20
C ALA A 50 -0.94 4.76 -4.31
N ASP A 51 -0.82 3.80 -3.39
CA ASP A 51 0.32 3.69 -2.47
C ASP A 51 1.64 3.44 -3.22
N SER A 52 1.63 2.50 -4.15
CA SER A 52 2.82 2.21 -4.98
C SER A 52 3.18 3.38 -5.91
N ALA A 53 2.20 4.04 -6.53
CA ALA A 53 2.41 5.23 -7.34
C ALA A 53 2.95 6.41 -6.51
N ALA A 54 2.43 6.62 -5.30
CA ALA A 54 2.91 7.67 -4.40
C ALA A 54 4.37 7.41 -3.98
N LEU A 55 4.71 6.18 -3.56
CA LEU A 55 6.09 5.81 -3.21
C LEU A 55 7.06 5.96 -4.39
N ALA A 56 6.63 5.51 -5.57
CA ALA A 56 7.42 5.63 -6.78
C ALA A 56 7.64 7.08 -7.16
N GLY A 57 6.60 7.91 -7.24
CA GLY A 57 6.75 9.33 -7.53
C GLY A 57 7.56 10.07 -6.45
N ALA A 58 7.40 9.69 -5.19
CA ALA A 58 8.20 10.23 -4.10
C ALA A 58 9.68 9.98 -4.37
N SER A 59 10.09 8.80 -4.87
CA SER A 59 11.48 8.42 -5.21
C SER A 59 12.24 9.37 -6.16
N ALA A 60 11.57 10.36 -6.78
CA ALA A 60 12.19 11.42 -7.59
C ALA A 60 12.22 12.80 -6.90
N LEU A 61 11.57 12.98 -5.75
CA LEU A 61 11.51 14.23 -4.98
C LEU A 61 12.67 14.38 -3.98
N PRO A 62 13.03 15.59 -3.51
CA PRO A 62 12.55 16.91 -3.93
C PRO A 62 13.14 17.39 -5.26
N GLY A 63 13.68 16.48 -6.09
CA GLY A 63 14.25 16.79 -7.41
C GLY A 63 13.21 17.23 -8.44
N ASN A 64 13.10 16.52 -9.56
CA ASN A 64 12.26 16.94 -10.67
C ASN A 64 10.79 16.53 -10.47
N ALA A 65 9.90 17.51 -10.24
CA ALA A 65 8.47 17.31 -10.06
C ALA A 65 7.75 16.76 -11.32
N ILE A 66 8.28 16.97 -12.52
CA ILE A 66 7.76 16.37 -13.77
C ILE A 66 8.06 14.87 -13.76
N THR A 67 9.30 14.49 -13.48
CA THR A 67 9.73 13.08 -13.38
C THR A 67 8.97 12.36 -12.27
N ALA A 68 8.76 13.01 -11.11
CA ALA A 68 7.96 12.46 -10.02
C ALA A 68 6.51 12.13 -10.45
N ARG A 69 5.88 13.03 -11.22
CA ARG A 69 4.52 12.80 -11.75
C ARG A 69 4.50 11.67 -12.77
N GLN A 70 5.43 11.66 -13.72
CA GLN A 70 5.54 10.61 -14.72
C GLN A 70 5.74 9.24 -14.07
N LEU A 71 6.64 9.15 -13.09
CA LEU A 71 6.90 7.91 -12.39
C LEU A 71 5.66 7.44 -11.59
N ALA A 72 4.96 8.34 -10.91
CA ALA A 72 3.70 7.99 -10.25
C ALA A 72 2.66 7.46 -11.25
N GLN A 73 2.52 8.10 -12.42
CA GLN A 73 1.59 7.67 -13.46
C GLN A 73 1.98 6.30 -14.05
N ASP A 74 3.25 6.07 -14.35
CA ASP A 74 3.74 4.78 -14.87
C ASP A 74 3.47 3.64 -13.89
N TRP A 75 3.65 3.88 -12.59
CA TRP A 75 3.37 2.88 -11.57
C TRP A 75 1.87 2.64 -11.38
N ALA A 76 1.02 3.67 -11.48
CA ALA A 76 -0.43 3.48 -11.53
C ALA A 76 -0.84 2.63 -12.74
N GLN A 77 -0.25 2.89 -13.92
CA GLN A 77 -0.51 2.11 -15.15
C GLN A 77 -0.09 0.64 -15.00
N LYS A 78 1.08 0.37 -14.40
CA LYS A 78 1.54 -1.00 -14.12
C LYS A 78 0.60 -1.76 -13.18
N ASN A 79 -0.14 -1.04 -12.33
CA ASN A 79 -1.19 -1.62 -11.48
C ASN A 79 -2.57 -1.67 -12.17
N GLY A 80 -2.65 -1.42 -13.48
CA GLY A 80 -3.90 -1.49 -14.25
C GLY A 80 -4.76 -0.23 -14.21
N PHE A 81 -4.24 0.88 -13.66
CA PHE A 81 -4.95 2.17 -13.58
C PHE A 81 -4.34 3.16 -14.59
N VAL A 82 -4.89 3.14 -15.81
CA VAL A 82 -4.52 4.07 -16.87
C VAL A 82 -5.51 5.23 -16.89
N ASN A 83 -5.00 6.46 -16.80
CA ASN A 83 -5.85 7.66 -16.81
C ASN A 83 -6.67 7.77 -18.10
N GLY A 84 -7.98 7.92 -17.98
CA GLY A 84 -8.93 8.00 -19.11
C GLY A 84 -9.40 6.65 -19.65
N LEU A 85 -8.86 5.53 -19.17
CA LEU A 85 -9.28 4.18 -19.61
C LEU A 85 -10.32 3.59 -18.67
N GLY A 86 -11.45 3.14 -19.21
CA GLY A 86 -12.50 2.48 -18.42
C GLY A 86 -13.06 3.34 -17.28
N GLY A 87 -13.09 4.67 -17.46
CA GLY A 87 -13.53 5.62 -16.44
C GLY A 87 -12.52 5.88 -15.31
N ALA A 88 -11.33 5.28 -15.35
CA ALA A 88 -10.30 5.50 -14.35
C ALA A 88 -9.67 6.90 -14.49
N THR A 89 -9.52 7.60 -13.38
CA THR A 89 -8.79 8.87 -13.29
C THR A 89 -7.64 8.74 -12.29
N VAL A 90 -6.46 9.20 -12.68
CA VAL A 90 -5.24 9.20 -11.84
C VAL A 90 -4.75 10.63 -11.72
N THR A 91 -4.90 11.21 -10.53
CA THR A 91 -4.49 12.58 -10.23
C THR A 91 -3.23 12.56 -9.38
N VAL A 92 -2.17 13.23 -9.84
CA VAL A 92 -0.89 13.30 -9.14
C VAL A 92 -0.55 14.75 -8.78
N THR A 93 -0.41 15.03 -7.49
CA THR A 93 -0.17 16.38 -6.95
C THR A 93 1.19 16.44 -6.26
N THR A 94 2.10 17.28 -6.77
CA THR A 94 3.37 17.62 -6.11
C THR A 94 3.81 19.05 -6.50
N PRO A 95 4.28 19.90 -5.56
CA PRO A 95 4.42 19.66 -4.12
C PRO A 95 3.07 19.52 -3.43
N TYR A 96 2.92 18.50 -2.57
CA TYR A 96 1.70 18.32 -1.78
C TYR A 96 1.74 19.17 -0.50
N GLN A 97 0.71 19.99 -0.29
CA GLN A 97 0.62 20.97 0.82
C GLN A 97 1.88 21.87 0.96
N GLY A 98 2.45 22.29 -0.17
CA GLY A 98 3.63 23.17 -0.18
C GLY A 98 4.96 22.48 0.15
N ALA A 99 4.97 21.19 0.45
CA ALA A 99 6.20 20.44 0.72
C ALA A 99 6.78 19.83 -0.57
N SER A 100 7.98 20.27 -0.97
CA SER A 100 8.69 19.81 -2.17
C SER A 100 9.03 18.32 -2.17
N ALA A 101 9.16 17.73 -0.98
CA ALA A 101 9.44 16.31 -0.82
C ALA A 101 8.19 15.42 -0.72
N LYS A 102 6.98 15.99 -0.82
CA LYS A 102 5.70 15.27 -0.73
C LYS A 102 5.00 15.18 -2.07
N ILE A 103 4.37 14.02 -2.30
CA ILE A 103 3.51 13.74 -3.44
C ILE A 103 2.23 13.06 -2.96
N GLU A 104 1.12 13.42 -3.58
CA GLU A 104 -0.17 12.78 -3.40
C GLU A 104 -0.59 12.14 -4.72
N VAL A 105 -1.16 10.94 -4.62
CA VAL A 105 -1.80 10.24 -5.72
C VAL A 105 -3.22 9.90 -5.32
N VAL A 106 -4.19 10.28 -6.15
CA VAL A 106 -5.60 9.93 -6.02
C VAL A 106 -6.01 9.15 -7.25
N ILE A 107 -6.55 7.96 -7.04
CA ILE A 107 -7.08 7.09 -8.10
C ILE A 107 -8.58 6.95 -7.88
N ASN A 108 -9.36 7.07 -8.94
CA ASN A 108 -10.80 6.85 -8.92
C ASN A 108 -11.20 6.04 -10.15
N LYS A 109 -11.86 4.90 -9.96
CA LYS A 109 -12.38 4.06 -11.04
C LYS A 109 -13.75 3.51 -10.61
N PRO A 110 -14.82 3.79 -11.36
CA PRO A 110 -16.12 3.23 -11.03
C PRO A 110 -16.10 1.70 -11.14
N VAL A 111 -16.72 1.03 -10.18
CA VAL A 111 -16.94 -0.42 -10.21
C VAL A 111 -18.35 -0.67 -10.72
N ASP A 112 -18.46 -1.47 -11.78
CA ASP A 112 -19.76 -1.83 -12.35
C ASP A 112 -20.58 -2.66 -11.36
N ALA A 113 -21.86 -2.29 -11.19
CA ALA A 113 -22.78 -3.07 -10.39
C ALA A 113 -23.23 -4.31 -11.17
N VAL A 114 -23.34 -5.46 -10.49
CA VAL A 114 -23.88 -6.69 -11.11
C VAL A 114 -25.37 -6.77 -10.87
N PHE A 115 -25.79 -6.74 -9.61
CA PHE A 115 -27.20 -6.89 -9.24
C PHE A 115 -27.91 -5.55 -8.98
N GLY A 116 -27.16 -4.51 -8.59
CA GLY A 116 -27.66 -3.14 -8.41
C GLY A 116 -28.30 -2.56 -9.68
N ARG A 117 -27.95 -3.10 -10.86
CA ARG A 117 -28.54 -2.72 -12.15
C ARG A 117 -30.04 -2.93 -12.20
N VAL A 118 -30.55 -3.94 -11.48
CA VAL A 118 -32.00 -4.21 -11.36
C VAL A 118 -32.73 -3.07 -10.65
N LEU A 119 -32.03 -2.34 -9.78
CA LEU A 119 -32.54 -1.18 -9.03
C LEU A 119 -32.17 0.16 -9.68
N GLY A 120 -31.64 0.14 -10.92
CA GLY A 120 -31.22 1.34 -11.65
C GLY A 120 -29.83 1.86 -11.30
N GLN A 121 -29.08 1.19 -10.42
CA GLN A 121 -27.68 1.55 -10.13
C GLN A 121 -26.73 0.78 -11.03
N THR A 122 -26.04 1.47 -11.93
CA THR A 122 -25.17 0.84 -12.92
C THR A 122 -23.72 0.70 -12.48
N SER A 123 -23.26 1.58 -11.59
CA SER A 123 -21.90 1.55 -11.05
C SER A 123 -21.84 2.24 -9.69
N TYR A 124 -20.76 1.96 -8.95
CA TYR A 124 -20.43 2.61 -7.69
C TYR A 124 -19.12 3.38 -7.86
N ALA A 125 -19.11 4.65 -7.47
CA ALA A 125 -17.89 5.45 -7.44
C ALA A 125 -16.98 4.94 -6.31
N VAL A 126 -15.76 4.57 -6.67
CA VAL A 126 -14.72 4.15 -5.73
C VAL A 126 -13.52 5.05 -5.94
N SER A 127 -12.90 5.45 -4.83
CA SER A 127 -11.67 6.24 -4.86
C SER A 127 -10.73 5.82 -3.73
N ALA A 128 -9.43 5.93 -4.03
CA ALA A 128 -8.36 5.71 -3.09
C ALA A 128 -7.32 6.83 -3.18
N ARG A 129 -6.64 7.05 -2.06
CA ARG A 129 -5.71 8.17 -1.90
C ARG A 129 -4.49 7.74 -1.11
N ALA A 130 -3.33 8.14 -1.60
CA ALA A 130 -2.05 7.91 -0.96
C ALA A 130 -1.20 9.19 -0.97
N VAL A 131 -0.42 9.38 0.10
CA VAL A 131 0.56 10.46 0.19
C VAL A 131 1.88 9.87 0.63
N ALA A 132 2.93 10.16 -0.12
CA ALA A 132 4.29 9.75 0.21
C ALA A 132 5.19 10.97 0.39
N THR A 133 6.15 10.85 1.28
CA THR A 133 7.19 11.85 1.52
C THR A 133 8.55 11.21 1.39
N ARG A 134 9.50 11.90 0.75
CA ARG A 134 10.91 11.58 0.91
C ARG A 134 11.49 12.40 2.03
N SER A 135 11.69 11.75 3.16
CA SER A 135 12.57 12.28 4.18
C SER A 135 13.99 11.87 3.78
N SER A 136 14.80 12.82 3.34
CA SER A 136 16.25 12.67 3.46
C SER A 136 16.57 12.77 4.94
N SER A 137 16.39 11.68 5.68
CA SER A 137 17.25 11.54 6.85
C SER A 137 18.66 11.52 6.28
N SER A 138 19.58 12.23 6.91
CA SER A 138 20.98 11.88 6.87
C SER A 138 21.16 10.52 7.54
N GLY A 139 20.41 9.51 7.09
CA GLY A 139 20.71 8.12 7.30
C GLY A 139 22.04 7.96 6.59
N THR A 140 23.11 8.08 7.38
CA THR A 140 24.42 7.56 7.05
C THR A 140 24.18 6.29 6.25
N ASN A 141 24.54 6.25 4.96
CA ASN A 141 24.36 5.04 4.16
C ASN A 141 25.17 3.94 4.85
N ALA A 142 24.58 3.13 5.71
CA ALA A 142 25.32 2.10 6.44
C ALA A 142 25.59 0.96 5.46
N ALA A 143 26.69 1.07 4.72
CA ALA A 143 27.16 0.01 3.85
C ALA A 143 27.69 -1.17 4.68
N PHE A 144 28.10 -0.89 5.91
CA PHE A 144 28.52 -1.89 6.88
C PHE A 144 27.89 -1.59 8.24
N LEU A 145 27.20 -2.58 8.81
CA LEU A 145 26.51 -2.46 10.09
C LEU A 145 26.98 -3.57 11.03
N VAL A 146 27.49 -3.19 12.19
CA VAL A 146 27.87 -4.11 13.27
C VAL A 146 26.80 -4.05 14.34
N LEU A 147 26.19 -5.20 14.62
CA LEU A 147 24.93 -5.30 15.36
C LEU A 147 25.07 -5.87 16.77
N ASN A 148 26.28 -6.07 17.28
CA ASN A 148 26.44 -6.60 18.63
C ASN A 148 26.38 -5.45 19.63
N PRO A 149 25.31 -5.34 20.44
CA PRO A 149 25.03 -4.12 21.21
C PRO A 149 25.93 -3.92 22.43
N THR A 150 26.68 -4.94 22.86
CA THR A 150 27.44 -4.90 24.11
C THR A 150 28.91 -5.34 23.99
N LYS A 151 29.32 -5.87 22.84
CA LYS A 151 30.68 -6.38 22.66
C LYS A 151 31.67 -5.23 22.44
N CYS A 152 32.68 -5.12 23.27
CA CYS A 152 33.80 -4.22 23.03
C CYS A 152 34.60 -4.69 21.81
N ASN A 153 35.06 -3.75 20.99
CA ASN A 153 35.67 -4.07 19.69
C ASN A 153 34.74 -4.94 18.82
N SER A 154 33.44 -4.65 18.83
CA SER A 154 32.42 -5.29 17.98
C SER A 154 32.80 -5.16 16.51
N PHE A 155 33.24 -3.97 16.07
CA PHE A 155 34.04 -3.84 14.86
C PHE A 155 35.52 -4.03 15.21
N ASN A 156 36.12 -5.14 14.75
CA ASN A 156 37.55 -5.40 14.95
C ASN A 156 38.25 -5.59 13.61
N LYS A 157 39.02 -4.58 13.20
CA LYS A 157 39.93 -4.70 12.08
C LYS A 157 41.35 -4.88 12.57
N THR A 158 41.96 -6.00 12.17
CA THR A 158 43.38 -6.29 12.39
C THR A 158 44.12 -6.59 11.09
N GLY A 159 45.40 -6.25 11.01
CA GLY A 159 46.30 -6.62 9.90
C GLY A 159 46.51 -5.53 8.85
N GLY A 160 47.05 -5.92 7.69
CA GLY A 160 47.50 -4.99 6.63
C GLY A 160 46.48 -4.68 5.53
N GLY A 161 45.32 -5.34 5.51
CA GLY A 161 44.31 -5.15 4.47
C GLY A 161 43.58 -3.80 4.58
N ASN A 162 43.21 -3.21 3.46
CA ASN A 162 42.41 -1.98 3.42
C ASN A 162 40.92 -2.30 3.31
N LEU A 163 40.10 -1.60 4.10
CA LEU A 163 38.64 -1.60 3.96
C LEU A 163 38.23 -0.21 3.45
N ILE A 164 37.76 -0.15 2.22
CA ILE A 164 37.39 1.09 1.54
C ILE A 164 35.92 0.99 1.14
N ILE A 165 35.10 1.91 1.66
CA ILE A 165 33.69 2.03 1.31
C ILE A 165 33.52 3.28 0.45
N ASN A 166 33.21 3.06 -0.83
CA ASN A 166 33.00 4.12 -1.82
C ASN A 166 31.53 4.55 -1.87
N ASN A 167 31.22 5.53 -2.73
CA ASN A 167 29.85 5.97 -3.04
C ASN A 167 29.04 6.43 -1.81
N ASN A 168 29.66 7.23 -0.95
CA ASN A 168 29.03 7.82 0.23
C ASN A 168 28.54 6.79 1.27
N GLY A 169 29.05 5.55 1.24
CA GLY A 169 28.77 4.53 2.25
C GLY A 169 29.56 4.76 3.55
N GLY A 170 28.97 4.36 4.66
CA GLY A 170 29.44 4.52 6.02
C GLY A 170 29.45 3.21 6.79
N ILE A 171 30.16 3.23 7.91
CA ILE A 171 30.22 2.14 8.89
C ILE A 171 29.43 2.58 10.11
N MET A 172 28.50 1.74 10.57
CA MET A 172 27.78 1.91 11.82
C MET A 172 28.09 0.78 12.79
N ASP A 173 28.42 1.13 14.02
CA ASP A 173 28.61 0.19 15.12
C ASP A 173 27.58 0.46 16.22
N ASP A 174 26.72 -0.53 16.48
CA ASP A 174 25.63 -0.46 17.44
C ASP A 174 26.07 -0.87 18.87
N SER A 175 27.36 -1.16 19.07
CA SER A 175 27.88 -1.51 20.39
C SER A 175 28.02 -0.31 21.30
N SER A 176 27.38 -0.38 22.46
CA SER A 176 27.50 0.60 23.55
C SER A 176 28.77 0.45 24.41
N CYS A 177 29.62 -0.56 24.16
CA CYS A 177 30.89 -0.69 24.90
C CYS A 177 31.95 0.26 24.34
N ASN A 178 32.73 0.95 25.19
CA ASN A 178 33.83 1.82 24.76
C ASN A 178 35.23 1.17 24.98
N PRO A 179 36.07 1.00 23.94
CA PRO A 179 35.81 1.30 22.53
C PRO A 179 34.95 0.22 21.86
N SER A 180 34.00 0.66 21.04
CA SER A 180 33.16 -0.23 20.22
C SER A 180 33.92 -0.67 18.96
N MET A 181 34.81 0.19 18.48
CA MET A 181 35.64 -0.05 17.31
C MET A 181 37.12 -0.22 17.67
N ASN A 182 37.74 -1.31 17.19
CA ASN A 182 39.19 -1.51 17.19
C ASN A 182 39.76 -1.47 15.76
N ARG A 183 40.82 -0.67 15.59
CA ARG A 183 41.61 -0.62 14.36
C ARG A 183 43.08 -0.80 14.74
N ASN A 184 43.61 -1.99 14.48
CA ASN A 184 45.00 -2.31 14.77
C ASN A 184 45.71 -2.89 13.54
N GLY A 185 46.97 -2.53 13.32
CA GLY A 185 47.74 -2.93 12.13
C GLY A 185 47.86 -1.84 11.05
N GLY A 186 48.59 -2.16 9.98
CA GLY A 186 49.05 -1.18 8.98
C GLY A 186 48.05 -0.79 7.89
N GLY A 187 46.87 -1.43 7.80
CA GLY A 187 45.88 -1.11 6.77
C GLY A 187 44.89 -0.01 7.18
N SER A 188 44.26 0.67 6.21
CA SER A 188 43.30 1.77 6.44
C SER A 188 41.81 1.36 6.45
N VAL A 189 40.98 2.08 7.21
CA VAL A 189 39.50 2.02 7.14
C VAL A 189 39.00 3.38 6.69
N THR A 190 38.49 3.45 5.47
CA THR A 190 38.00 4.68 4.86
C THR A 190 36.53 4.50 4.47
N ALA A 191 35.68 5.39 4.98
CA ALA A 191 34.25 5.48 4.66
C ALA A 191 33.81 6.94 4.76
N ALA A 192 32.68 7.29 4.14
CA ALA A 192 32.18 8.66 4.14
C ALA A 192 31.76 9.14 5.53
N VAL A 193 31.28 8.22 6.37
CA VAL A 193 30.97 8.46 7.79
C VAL A 193 31.25 7.19 8.58
N ILE A 194 31.84 7.33 9.76
CA ILE A 194 32.03 6.25 10.74
C ILE A 194 31.32 6.70 12.00
N ASN A 195 30.15 6.11 12.27
CA ASN A 195 29.35 6.40 13.45
C ASN A 195 29.36 5.18 14.39
N TYR A 196 29.43 5.46 15.69
CA TYR A 196 29.36 4.48 16.75
C TYR A 196 28.38 5.01 17.81
N TYR A 197 27.58 4.12 18.37
CA TYR A 197 26.73 4.42 19.53
C TYR A 197 27.46 4.15 20.85
#